data_AF-A0A245ZGW4-F1
#
_entry.id   AF-A0A245ZGW4-F1
#
_cell.length_a   1.000
_cell.length_b   1.000
_cell.length_c   1.000
_cell.angle_alpha   90.00
_cell.angle_beta   90.00
_cell.angle_gamma   90.00
#
_symmetry.space_group_name_H-M   'P 1'
#
loop_
_entity.id
_entity.type
_entity.pdbx_description
1 polymer ?
#
loop_
_entity_poly.entity_id
_entity_poly.type
_entity_poly.pdbx_seq_one_letter_code
_entity_poly.pdbx_strand_id
1 'polypeptide(L)' 'MGAELKTVTASECAAMLRLVLGCLDRTTPEGRGPDAQALSLAAMHVQQALDLVDQPHAFDA' A
#
# COMPACT_ATOMS: atom_id res chain seq x y z
N MET A 1 -16.28 -21.74 -9.08
CA MET A 1 -15.23 -21.60 -8.06
C MET A 1 -15.17 -20.13 -7.68
N GLY A 2 -15.87 -19.74 -6.62
CA GLY A 2 -15.83 -18.36 -6.12
C GLY A 2 -14.50 -18.15 -5.41
N ALA A 3 -13.72 -17.17 -5.86
CA ALA A 3 -12.54 -16.75 -5.11
C ALA A 3 -13.03 -16.17 -3.78
N GLU A 4 -12.72 -16.86 -2.69
CA GLU A 4 -12.92 -16.33 -1.34
C GLU A 4 -12.04 -15.08 -1.24
N LEU A 5 -12.65 -13.90 -1.31
CA LEU A 5 -11.95 -12.64 -1.08
C LEU A 5 -11.50 -12.66 0.38
N LYS A 6 -10.23 -13.02 0.61
CA LYS A 6 -9.60 -12.84 1.91
C LYS A 6 -9.78 -11.39 2.31
N THR A 7 -10.44 -11.17 3.44
CA THR A 7 -10.57 -9.83 4.04
C THR A 7 -9.18 -9.36 4.42
N VAL A 8 -8.63 -8.44 3.63
CA VAL A 8 -7.37 -7.79 3.94
C VAL A 8 -7.61 -6.84 5.09
N THR A 9 -6.84 -7.02 6.16
CA THR A 9 -6.93 -6.24 7.39
C THR A 9 -6.04 -4.99 7.32
N ALA A 10 -6.38 -3.94 8.08
CA ALA A 10 -5.56 -2.72 8.16
C ALA A 10 -4.11 -3.02 8.58
N SER A 11 -3.89 -4.05 9.42
CA SER A 11 -2.55 -4.47 9.84
C SER A 11 -1.74 -5.09 8.69
N GLU A 12 -2.38 -5.83 7.77
CA GLU A 12 -1.74 -6.38 6.58
C GLU A 12 -1.37 -5.28 5.57
N CYS A 13 -2.27 -4.32 5.35
CA CYS A 13 -1.95 -3.14 4.51
C CYS A 13 -0.81 -2.31 5.13
N ALA A 14 -0.78 -2.14 6.44
CA ALA A 14 0.30 -1.41 7.13
C ALA A 14 1.63 -2.14 7.03
N ALA A 15 1.63 -3.48 7.11
CA ALA A 15 2.82 -4.29 6.90
C ALA A 15 3.34 -4.14 5.45
N MET A 16 2.44 -4.16 4.47
CA MET A 16 2.78 -3.97 3.06
C MET A 16 3.35 -2.56 2.79
N LEU A 17 2.78 -1.51 3.39
CA LEU A 17 3.29 -0.15 3.24
C LEU A 17 4.72 -0.03 3.76
N ARG A 18 5.01 -0.62 4.93
CA ARG A 18 6.38 -0.63 5.50
C ARG A 18 7.38 -1.34 4.59
N LEU A 19 6.97 -2.42 3.93
CA LEU A 19 7.82 -3.12 2.97
C LEU A 19 8.11 -2.26 1.74
N VAL A 20 7.08 -1.62 1.17
CA VAL A 20 7.23 -0.75 -0.01
C VAL A 20 8.13 0.45 0.32
N LEU A 21 7.94 1.09 1.47
CA LEU A 21 8.77 2.20 1.92
C LEU A 21 10.22 1.76 2.20
N GLY A 22 10.43 0.57 2.78
CA GLY A 22 11.77 0.01 2.98
C GLY A 22 12.47 -0.33 1.67
N CYS A 23 11.74 -0.78 0.64
CA CYS A 23 12.28 -0.94 -0.70
C CYS A 23 12.60 0.42 -1.33
N LEU A 24 11.70 1.39 -1.21
CA LEU A 24 11.90 2.74 -1.76
C LEU A 24 13.16 3.39 -1.19
N ASP A 25 13.34 3.34 0.14
CA ASP A 25 14.52 3.85 0.84
C ASP A 25 15.82 3.25 0.29
N ARG A 26 15.84 1.95 0.02
CA ARG A 26 16.99 1.24 -0.57
C ARG A 26 17.25 1.56 -2.04
N THR A 27 16.24 2.04 -2.78
CA THR A 27 16.39 2.48 -4.17
C THR A 27 16.81 3.94 -4.32
N THR A 28 16.73 4.74 -3.24
CA THR A 28 17.14 6.16 -3.29
C THR A 28 18.61 6.44 -3.64
N PRO A 29 19.62 5.62 -3.26
CA PRO A 29 21.02 5.94 -3.57
C PRO A 29 21.38 5.77 -5.06
N GLU A 30 20.63 5.00 -5.84
CA GLU A 30 20.94 4.75 -7.27
C GLU A 30 20.24 5.72 -8.24
N GLY A 31 19.57 6.74 -7.71
CA GLY A 31 18.87 7.73 -8.52
C GLY A 31 17.47 7.27 -8.91
N ARG A 32 16.59 8.24 -9.21
CA ARG A 32 15.17 8.08 -9.52
C ARG A 32 14.93 7.24 -10.79
N GLY A 33 15.17 5.94 -10.70
CA GLY A 33 14.84 4.96 -11.73
C GLY A 33 13.34 4.69 -11.79
N PRO A 34 12.86 4.00 -12.85
CA PRO A 34 11.46 3.60 -12.99
C PRO A 34 10.96 2.80 -11.77
N ASP A 35 11.85 2.07 -11.10
CA ASP A 35 11.53 1.29 -9.89
C ASP A 35 11.17 2.18 -8.69
N ALA A 36 11.86 3.31 -8.49
CA ALA A 36 11.53 4.24 -7.41
C ALA A 36 10.17 4.93 -7.64
N GLN A 37 9.81 5.19 -8.91
CA GLN A 37 8.50 5.73 -9.27
C GLN A 37 7.40 4.69 -9.06
N ALA A 38 7.62 3.44 -9.48
CA ALA A 38 6.69 2.34 -9.26
C ALA A 38 6.47 2.08 -7.78
N LEU A 39 7.53 2.09 -6.96
CA LEU A 39 7.44 1.95 -5.50
C LEU A 39 6.74 3.12 -4.84
N SER A 40 6.93 4.35 -5.32
CA SER A 40 6.21 5.53 -4.82
C SER A 40 4.70 5.43 -5.12
N LEU A 41 4.33 4.97 -6.32
CA LEU A 41 2.94 4.73 -6.69
C LEU A 41 2.33 3.59 -5.87
N ALA A 42 3.07 2.49 -5.67
CA ALA A 42 2.65 1.40 -4.80
C ALA A 42 2.42 1.86 -3.36
N ALA A 43 3.30 2.71 -2.81
CA ALA A 43 3.13 3.27 -1.47
C ALA A 43 1.85 4.10 -1.36
N MET A 44 1.55 4.91 -2.38
CA MET A 44 0.31 5.70 -2.46
C MET A 44 -0.93 4.80 -2.44
N HIS A 45 -0.97 3.75 -3.28
CA HIS A 45 -2.13 2.85 -3.33
C HIS A 45 -2.33 2.04 -2.06
N VAL A 46 -1.25 1.61 -1.41
CA VAL A 46 -1.36 0.91 -0.12
C VAL A 46 -1.84 1.86 0.98
N GLN A 47 -1.43 3.13 0.97
CA GLN A 47 -1.97 4.14 1.89
C GLN A 47 -3.47 4.38 1.64
N GLN A 48 -3.91 4.49 0.39
CA GLN A 48 -5.33 4.62 0.07
C GLN A 48 -6.14 3.39 0.52
N ALA A 49 -5.59 2.19 0.36
CA ALA A 49 -6.21 0.97 0.87
C ALA A 49 -6.29 0.95 2.40
N LEU A 50 -5.27 1.47 3.09
CA LEU A 50 -5.31 1.66 4.55
C LEU A 50 -6.44 2.59 4.95
N ASP A 51 -6.54 3.75 4.32
CA ASP A 51 -7.56 4.74 4.65
C ASP A 51 -8.98 4.17 4.44
N LEU A 52 -9.17 3.36 3.39
CA LEU A 52 -10.45 2.68 3.12
C LEU A 52 -10.79 1.58 4.14
N VAL A 53 -9.78 0.82 4.60
CA VAL A 53 -9.99 -0.26 5.58
C VAL A 53 -10.10 0.28 7.01
N ASP A 54 -9.46 1.41 7.32
CA ASP A 54 -9.52 2.08 8.62
C ASP A 54 -10.79 2.93 8.78
N GLN A 55 -11.36 3.43 7.68
CA GLN A 55 -12.63 4.16 7.66
C GLN A 55 -13.77 3.45 6.92
N PRO A 56 -14.24 2.27 7.38
CA PRO A 56 -15.37 1.59 6.75
C PRO A 56 -16.71 2.36 6.85
N HIS A 57 -16.78 3.46 7.61
CA HIS A 57 -18.00 4.23 7.87
C HIS A 57 -18.07 5.58 7.15
N ALA A 58 -17.10 5.96 6.31
CA ALA A 58 -17.10 7.26 5.64
C ALA A 58 -18.05 7.36 4.43
N PHE A 59 -18.69 6.25 4.02
CA PHE A 59 -19.58 6.18 2.86
C PHE A 59 -21.09 6.20 3.20
N ASP A 60 -21.46 6.43 4.47
CA ASP A 60 -22.85 6.41 4.95
C ASP A 60 -23.36 7.79 5.41
N ALA A 61 -23.05 8.85 4.64
CA ALA A 61 -23.52 10.22 4.89
C ALA A 61 -24.20 10.83 3.66
#